data_AF-I3TAI5-F1
#
_entry.id   AF-I3TAI5-F1
#
_cell.length_a   1.000
_cell.length_b   1.000
_cell.length_c   1.000
_cell.angle_alpha   90.00
_cell.angle_beta   90.00
_cell.angle_gamma   90.00
#
_symmetry.space_group_name_H-M   'P 1'
#
loop_
_entity.id
_entity.type
_entity.pdbx_description
1 polymer ?
#
loop_
_entity_poly.entity_id
_entity_poly.type
_entity_poly.pdbx_seq_one_letter_code
_entity_poly.pdbx_strand_id
1 'polypeptide(L)'
;MATSTFLSLSCTPQSMLHSKHKSQTQSSTMSLVSPQLVQKHLYSPLRHNVSSLKPKRIHVGGLVKASMNNNKDVHVLSKEHLAVSLAKYVADLSEKYIREKGRFTVVLSPGPVKYLRKLVEPPYCDTIDWSKWHIFLVDERVVPKTHVDSNYKLANDSFISKVPISPTKCEHN
;
A
#
# COMPACT_ATOMS: atom_id res chain seq x y z
N MET A 1 49.05 -7.85 18.43
CA MET A 1 49.30 -7.15 17.15
C MET A 1 49.67 -8.20 16.12
N ALA A 2 48.76 -8.53 15.21
CA ALA A 2 49.01 -9.47 14.13
C ALA A 2 48.22 -8.98 12.92
N THR A 3 48.95 -8.46 11.94
CA THR A 3 48.46 -8.02 10.63
C THR A 3 48.63 -9.17 9.65
N SER A 4 47.58 -9.53 8.90
CA SER A 4 47.71 -10.36 7.71
C SER A 4 46.65 -10.00 6.67
N THR A 5 47.08 -9.12 5.77
CA THR A 5 46.99 -9.17 4.30
C THR A 5 45.69 -9.62 3.63
N PHE A 6 45.11 -8.67 2.88
CA PHE A 6 44.06 -8.84 1.86
C PHE A 6 44.59 -9.57 0.62
N LEU A 7 43.78 -10.49 0.07
CA LEU A 7 43.94 -11.04 -1.27
C LEU A 7 42.69 -10.72 -2.09
N SER A 8 42.88 -9.84 -3.06
CA SER A 8 41.96 -9.48 -4.14
C SER A 8 42.02 -10.58 -5.21
N LEU A 9 40.86 -11.12 -5.59
CA LEU A 9 40.69 -11.86 -6.85
C LEU A 9 39.58 -11.19 -7.67
N SER A 10 39.99 -10.36 -8.62
CA SER A 10 39.19 -9.95 -9.76
C SER A 10 39.14 -11.09 -10.78
N CYS A 11 37.94 -11.55 -11.13
CA CYS A 11 37.72 -12.46 -12.25
C CYS A 11 36.68 -11.83 -13.19
N THR A 12 37.15 -11.32 -14.33
CA THR A 12 36.35 -11.03 -15.52
C THR A 12 36.68 -12.07 -16.58
N PRO A 13 35.69 -12.49 -17.38
CA PRO A 13 35.98 -12.79 -18.78
C PRO A 13 35.13 -11.98 -19.76
N GLN A 14 35.78 -11.74 -20.89
CA GLN A 14 35.44 -10.99 -22.08
C GLN A 14 34.20 -11.46 -22.87
N SER A 15 33.55 -10.46 -23.46
CA SER A 15 32.96 -10.34 -24.80
C SER A 15 32.81 -11.57 -25.73
N MET A 16 31.61 -11.71 -26.30
CA MET A 16 31.34 -12.14 -27.70
C MET A 16 30.07 -11.38 -28.16
N LEU A 17 30.19 -10.37 -29.03
CA LEU A 17 30.00 -10.42 -30.50
C LEU A 17 28.53 -10.48 -30.99
N HIS A 18 28.19 -9.39 -31.69
CA HIS A 18 27.08 -9.09 -32.58
C HIS A 18 26.34 -10.25 -33.29
N SER A 19 25.01 -10.11 -33.40
CA SER A 19 24.32 -10.35 -34.68
C SER A 19 23.05 -9.50 -34.79
N LYS A 20 23.07 -8.57 -35.75
CA LYS A 20 21.89 -7.89 -36.30
C LYS A 20 21.29 -8.83 -37.35
N HIS A 21 20.00 -9.13 -37.26
CA HIS A 21 19.22 -9.45 -38.45
C HIS A 21 17.93 -8.63 -38.50
N LYS A 22 17.86 -7.83 -39.56
CA LYS A 22 16.73 -7.02 -40.02
C LYS A 22 16.18 -7.76 -41.23
N SER A 23 14.89 -8.09 -41.25
CA SER A 23 14.19 -8.49 -42.47
C SER A 23 12.72 -8.09 -42.40
N GLN A 24 12.35 -7.09 -43.20
CA GLN A 24 11.03 -6.94 -43.81
C GLN A 24 10.82 -8.16 -44.77
N THR A 25 9.63 -8.61 -45.17
CA THR A 25 8.77 -7.98 -46.19
C THR A 25 7.45 -8.78 -46.37
N GLN A 26 6.31 -8.07 -46.47
CA GLN A 26 5.07 -8.26 -47.27
C GLN A 26 4.34 -9.63 -47.29
N SER A 27 3.08 -9.71 -46.85
CA SER A 27 1.79 -9.34 -47.50
C SER A 27 1.15 -10.50 -48.26
N SER A 28 -0.06 -10.90 -47.86
CA SER A 28 -1.07 -11.57 -48.69
C SER A 28 -2.44 -11.52 -48.00
N THR A 29 -3.31 -10.66 -48.52
CA THR A 29 -4.76 -10.60 -48.31
C THR A 29 -5.45 -11.89 -48.77
N MET A 30 -6.47 -12.35 -48.03
CA MET A 30 -7.78 -12.71 -48.57
C MET A 30 -8.84 -12.71 -47.46
N SER A 31 -9.94 -12.02 -47.73
CA SER A 31 -11.09 -11.79 -46.84
C SER A 31 -12.22 -12.75 -47.20
N LEU A 32 -12.87 -13.40 -46.22
CA LEU A 32 -14.24 -13.91 -46.36
C LEU A 32 -14.99 -13.87 -45.01
N VAL A 33 -15.76 -12.79 -44.82
CA VAL A 33 -17.15 -12.68 -44.32
C VAL A 33 -17.72 -13.84 -43.47
N SER A 34 -17.99 -13.61 -42.17
CA SER A 34 -19.31 -13.21 -41.63
C SER A 34 -19.33 -13.12 -40.08
N PRO A 35 -20.20 -12.28 -39.48
CA PRO A 35 -20.03 -11.77 -38.11
C PRO A 35 -20.80 -12.55 -37.04
N GLN A 36 -20.18 -12.80 -35.88
CA GLN A 36 -20.87 -13.34 -34.70
C GLN A 36 -21.53 -12.23 -33.87
N LEU A 37 -22.79 -12.50 -33.55
CA LEU A 37 -23.80 -11.70 -32.89
C LEU A 37 -23.38 -11.32 -31.45
N VAL A 38 -22.91 -10.10 -31.22
CA VAL A 38 -22.82 -9.54 -29.87
C VAL A 38 -24.17 -8.95 -29.51
N GLN A 39 -24.93 -9.71 -28.72
CA GLN A 39 -26.22 -9.33 -28.16
C GLN A 39 -26.04 -8.15 -27.18
N LYS A 40 -26.24 -6.92 -27.68
CA LYS A 40 -26.32 -5.72 -26.84
C LYS A 40 -27.66 -5.76 -26.09
N HIS A 41 -27.64 -6.18 -24.83
CA HIS A 41 -28.77 -6.00 -23.93
C HIS A 41 -29.05 -4.50 -23.78
N LEU A 42 -30.15 -4.06 -24.39
CA LEU A 42 -30.66 -2.70 -24.33
C LEU A 42 -31.34 -2.50 -22.97
N TYR A 43 -30.63 -2.00 -21.97
CA TYR A 43 -31.24 -1.53 -20.72
C TYR A 43 -31.70 -0.08 -20.90
N SER A 44 -33.01 0.12 -21.04
CA SER A 44 -33.66 1.44 -20.96
C SER A 44 -34.17 1.70 -19.55
N PRO A 45 -33.58 2.59 -18.75
CA PRO A 45 -34.16 2.94 -17.46
C PRO A 45 -35.39 3.84 -17.66
N LEU A 46 -36.47 3.52 -16.94
CA LEU A 46 -37.67 4.35 -16.83
C LEU A 46 -37.32 5.69 -16.17
N ARG A 47 -37.38 6.78 -16.95
CA ARG A 47 -37.24 8.15 -16.46
C ARG A 47 -38.46 8.50 -15.62
N HIS A 48 -38.31 8.43 -14.30
CA HIS A 48 -39.21 9.11 -13.37
C HIS A 48 -38.71 10.54 -13.19
N ASN A 49 -39.61 11.49 -13.46
CA ASN A 49 -39.36 12.92 -13.41
C ASN A 49 -39.41 13.34 -11.93
N VAL A 50 -38.27 13.29 -11.24
CA VAL A 50 -38.13 13.92 -9.92
C VAL A 50 -37.51 15.29 -10.15
N SER A 51 -38.29 16.30 -9.81
CA SER A 51 -37.89 17.71 -9.80
C SER A 51 -36.51 17.86 -9.15
N SER A 52 -35.62 18.51 -9.90
CA SER A 52 -34.25 18.86 -9.50
C SER A 52 -34.26 19.76 -8.26
N LEU A 53 -34.24 19.15 -7.07
CA LEU A 53 -33.69 19.79 -5.89
C LEU A 53 -32.20 19.47 -5.85
N LYS A 54 -31.38 20.42 -6.34
CA LYS A 54 -29.92 20.33 -6.25
C LYS A 54 -29.55 20.30 -4.75
N PRO A 55 -28.92 19.23 -4.24
CA PRO A 55 -28.42 19.27 -2.88
C PRO A 55 -27.26 20.27 -2.85
N LYS A 56 -27.42 21.30 -2.02
CA LYS A 56 -26.38 22.30 -1.74
C LYS A 56 -25.22 21.55 -1.09
N ARG A 57 -24.17 21.28 -1.87
CA ARG A 57 -22.96 20.59 -1.42
C ARG A 57 -22.19 21.55 -0.51
N ILE A 58 -22.56 21.58 0.76
CA ILE A 58 -21.78 22.26 1.79
C ILE A 58 -20.52 21.40 1.99
N HIS A 59 -19.36 21.96 1.62
CA HIS A 59 -18.04 21.37 1.82
C HIS A 59 -17.67 21.51 3.30
N VAL A 60 -18.38 20.81 4.18
CA VAL A 60 -17.93 20.57 5.55
C VAL A 60 -17.55 19.11 5.56
N GLY A 61 -16.29 18.80 5.90
CA GLY A 61 -15.75 17.45 6.05
C GLY A 61 -16.48 16.69 7.16
N GLY A 62 -17.73 16.32 6.88
CA GLY A 62 -18.64 15.68 7.82
C GLY A 62 -18.31 14.21 7.91
N LEU A 63 -17.96 13.78 9.12
CA LEU A 63 -17.93 12.37 9.48
C LEU A 63 -19.37 11.84 9.44
N VAL A 64 -19.66 10.94 8.50
CA VAL A 64 -20.93 10.19 8.49
C VAL A 64 -20.70 8.91 9.30
N LYS A 65 -21.24 8.87 10.52
CA LYS A 65 -21.24 7.69 11.39
C LYS A 65 -22.56 6.95 11.20
N ALA A 66 -22.50 5.75 10.61
CA ALA A 66 -23.65 4.86 10.53
C ALA A 66 -23.45 3.71 11.52
N SER A 67 -24.30 3.64 12.55
CA SER A 67 -24.27 2.57 13.56
C SER A 67 -25.44 1.61 13.30
N MET A 68 -25.16 0.43 12.77
CA MET A 68 -26.12 -0.68 12.74
C MET A 68 -25.91 -1.55 13.98
N ASN A 69 -26.95 -2.23 14.48
CA ASN A 69 -26.96 -3.02 15.73
C ASN A 69 -26.08 -4.30 15.74
N ASN A 70 -24.92 -4.25 15.12
CA ASN A 70 -23.81 -5.18 15.29
C ASN A 70 -22.62 -4.33 15.75
N ASN A 71 -21.71 -4.83 16.58
CA ASN A 71 -20.59 -4.10 17.21
C ASN A 71 -19.52 -3.53 16.22
N LYS A 72 -19.95 -2.97 15.09
CA LYS A 72 -19.19 -2.53 13.92
C LYS A 72 -19.36 -1.02 13.81
N ASP A 73 -18.25 -0.30 13.89
CA ASP A 73 -18.24 1.15 13.69
C ASP A 73 -17.79 1.46 12.26
N VAL A 74 -18.62 2.18 11.49
CA VAL A 74 -18.36 2.51 10.08
C VAL A 74 -18.26 4.02 9.91
N HIS A 75 -17.11 4.47 9.42
CA HIS A 75 -16.78 5.86 9.16
C HIS A 75 -16.46 6.06 7.68
N VAL A 76 -17.18 6.96 7.01
CA VAL A 76 -16.90 7.32 5.61
C VAL A 76 -16.14 8.65 5.58
N LEU A 77 -14.92 8.63 5.04
CA LEU A 77 -13.98 9.76 5.04
C LEU A 77 -13.34 9.95 3.66
N SER A 78 -12.91 11.18 3.35
CA SER A 78 -11.99 11.41 2.22
C SER A 78 -10.61 10.81 2.52
N LYS A 79 -9.75 10.70 1.50
CA LYS A 79 -8.39 10.13 1.67
C LYS A 79 -7.52 10.94 2.63
N GLU A 80 -7.75 12.25 2.69
CA GLU A 80 -7.02 13.20 3.53
C GLU A 80 -7.48 13.09 4.97
N HIS A 81 -8.80 13.16 5.19
CA HIS A 81 -9.39 13.01 6.52
C HIS A 81 -9.16 11.61 7.09
N LEU A 82 -9.17 10.57 6.25
CA LEU A 82 -8.86 9.20 6.67
C LEU A 82 -7.46 9.11 7.28
N ALA A 83 -6.45 9.71 6.65
CA ALA A 83 -5.08 9.63 7.16
C ALA A 83 -4.91 10.35 8.49
N VAL A 84 -5.54 11.52 8.65
CA VAL A 84 -5.51 12.29 9.89
C VAL A 84 -6.23 11.54 11.02
N SER A 85 -7.46 11.10 10.77
CA SER A 85 -8.25 10.36 11.76
C SER A 85 -7.59 9.03 12.13
N LEU A 86 -7.00 8.33 11.16
CA LEU A 86 -6.29 7.07 11.40
C LEU A 86 -5.03 7.28 12.24
N ALA A 87 -4.25 8.34 11.98
CA ALA A 87 -3.06 8.63 12.77
C ALA A 87 -3.42 8.89 14.23
N LYS A 88 -4.46 9.71 14.48
CA LYS A 88 -4.97 9.92 15.84
C LYS A 88 -5.42 8.61 16.49
N TYR A 89 -6.24 7.84 15.78
CA TYR A 89 -6.79 6.59 16.31
C TYR A 89 -5.69 5.59 16.68
N VAL A 90 -4.69 5.43 15.83
CA VAL A 90 -3.57 4.52 16.07
C VAL A 90 -2.68 5.02 17.22
N ALA A 91 -2.44 6.33 17.32
CA ALA A 91 -1.68 6.92 18.43
C ALA A 91 -2.39 6.67 19.78
N ASP A 92 -3.70 6.91 19.84
CA ASP A 92 -4.51 6.69 21.06
C ASP A 92 -4.51 5.20 21.45
N LEU A 93 -4.60 4.28 20.48
CA LEU A 93 -4.50 2.84 20.73
C LEU A 93 -3.10 2.42 21.19
N SER A 94 -2.06 2.97 20.57
CA SER A 94 -0.67 2.72 20.94
C SER A 94 -0.43 3.09 22.39
N GLU A 95 -0.78 4.31 22.80
CA GLU A 95 -0.65 4.77 24.18
C GLU A 95 -1.42 3.85 25.14
N LYS A 96 -2.68 3.53 24.83
CA LYS A 96 -3.52 2.66 25.66
C LYS A 96 -2.86 1.30 25.90
N TYR A 97 -2.45 0.60 24.85
CA TYR A 97 -1.93 -0.76 24.98
C TYR A 97 -0.48 -0.81 25.47
N ILE A 98 0.33 0.21 25.22
CA ILE A 98 1.64 0.34 25.87
C ILE A 98 1.45 0.47 27.37
N ARG A 99 0.50 1.29 27.82
CA ARG A 99 0.19 1.43 29.25
C ARG A 99 -0.33 0.13 29.87
N GLU A 100 -1.23 -0.58 29.19
CA GLU A 100 -1.86 -1.80 29.72
C GLU A 100 -0.97 -3.05 29.64
N LYS A 101 -0.16 -3.18 28.58
CA LYS A 101 0.56 -4.43 28.24
C LYS A 101 2.07 -4.25 28.07
N GLY A 102 2.58 -3.03 28.17
CA GLY A 102 3.99 -2.71 27.95
C GLY A 102 4.46 -2.79 26.49
N ARG A 103 3.55 -3.02 25.53
CA ARG A 103 3.84 -3.13 24.09
C ARG A 103 2.62 -2.83 23.24
N PHE A 104 2.86 -2.42 21.98
CA PHE A 104 1.84 -2.28 20.96
C PHE A 104 2.20 -3.11 19.74
N THR A 105 1.31 -4.03 19.35
CA THR A 105 1.54 -4.94 18.23
C THR A 105 0.57 -4.62 17.10
N VAL A 106 1.10 -4.45 15.89
CA VAL A 106 0.32 -4.16 14.69
C VAL A 106 0.70 -5.10 13.56
N VAL A 107 -0.28 -5.43 12.74
CA VAL A 107 -0.08 -6.20 11.50
C VAL A 107 -0.40 -5.28 10.32
N LEU A 108 0.57 -5.06 9.44
CA LEU A 108 0.45 -4.21 8.27
C LEU A 108 0.06 -5.03 7.04
N SER A 109 -1.00 -4.59 6.40
CA SER A 109 -1.40 -5.05 5.07
C SER A 109 -0.90 -4.07 3.99
N PRO A 110 -0.47 -4.53 2.80
CA PRO A 110 0.19 -3.69 1.80
C PRO A 110 -0.64 -2.47 1.34
N GLY A 111 -1.95 -2.61 1.18
CA GLY A 111 -2.81 -1.51 0.69
C GLY A 111 -2.96 -0.33 1.66
N PRO A 112 -3.40 -0.57 2.92
CA PRO A 112 -3.60 0.47 3.94
C PRO A 112 -2.36 1.23 4.40
N VAL A 113 -1.15 0.70 4.23
CA VAL A 113 0.11 1.31 4.70
C VAL A 113 0.25 2.79 4.27
N LYS A 114 -0.17 3.14 3.05
CA LYS A 114 -0.11 4.51 2.53
C LYS A 114 -0.93 5.55 3.32
N TYR A 115 -1.91 5.10 4.11
CA TYR A 115 -2.73 6.00 4.94
C TYR A 115 -2.07 6.32 6.28
N LEU A 116 -1.00 5.62 6.66
CA LEU A 116 -0.21 5.89 7.87
C LEU A 116 0.72 7.09 7.73
N ARG A 117 0.74 7.77 6.58
CA ARG A 117 1.63 8.92 6.30
C ARG A 117 1.57 10.02 7.36
N LYS A 118 0.42 10.23 8.01
CA LYS A 118 0.27 11.25 9.05
C LYS A 118 0.89 10.84 10.39
N LEU A 119 1.10 9.55 10.62
CA LEU A 119 1.69 9.03 11.84
C LEU A 119 3.22 9.24 11.88
N VAL A 120 3.86 9.43 10.73
CA VAL A 120 5.30 9.68 10.60
C VAL A 120 5.65 11.17 10.54
N GLU A 121 4.65 12.05 10.70
CA GLU A 121 4.80 13.50 10.77
C GLU A 121 4.61 13.98 12.22
N PRO A 122 5.13 15.17 12.59
CA PRO A 122 4.81 15.78 13.87
C PRO A 122 3.29 15.98 14.04
N PRO A 123 2.75 15.84 15.27
CA PRO A 123 3.47 15.54 16.51
C PRO A 123 3.70 14.03 16.75
N TYR A 124 3.14 13.15 15.93
CA TYR A 124 3.09 11.71 16.22
C TYR A 124 4.46 11.04 16.16
N CYS A 125 5.32 11.43 15.22
CA CYS A 125 6.67 10.88 15.13
C CYS A 125 7.47 11.10 16.42
N ASP A 126 7.21 12.21 17.12
CA ASP A 126 7.97 12.62 18.31
C ASP A 126 7.32 12.19 19.63
N THR A 127 6.00 11.94 19.63
CA THR A 127 5.24 11.67 20.86
C THR A 127 4.98 10.20 21.11
N ILE A 128 4.99 9.35 20.06
CA ILE A 128 4.76 7.92 20.19
C ILE A 128 6.03 7.21 20.68
N ASP A 129 5.89 6.32 21.66
CA ASP A 129 6.98 5.45 22.11
C ASP A 129 7.17 4.27 21.14
N TRP A 130 7.89 4.53 20.04
CA TRP A 130 8.20 3.56 18.99
C TRP A 130 9.03 2.37 19.47
N SER A 131 9.74 2.49 20.60
CA SER A 131 10.53 1.40 21.17
C SER A 131 9.65 0.20 21.62
N LYS A 132 8.36 0.44 21.83
CA LYS A 132 7.36 -0.54 22.29
C LYS A 132 6.54 -1.13 21.15
N TRP A 133 6.77 -0.69 19.91
CA TRP A 133 6.06 -1.19 18.74
C TRP A 133 6.64 -2.53 18.26
N HIS A 134 5.74 -3.41 17.85
CA HIS A 134 6.04 -4.68 17.19
C HIS A 134 5.21 -4.76 15.91
N ILE A 135 5.88 -4.90 14.77
CA ILE A 135 5.24 -4.86 13.45
C ILE A 135 5.39 -6.20 12.76
N PHE A 136 4.26 -6.72 12.29
CA PHE A 136 4.18 -7.89 11.42
C PHE A 136 3.57 -7.51 10.06
N LEU A 137 3.83 -8.31 9.05
CA LEU A 137 3.14 -8.19 7.75
C LEU A 137 2.05 -9.27 7.68
N VAL A 138 0.90 -8.94 7.09
CA VAL A 138 -0.20 -9.91 6.88
C VAL A 138 0.26 -11.03 5.95
N ASP A 139 0.95 -10.65 4.88
CA ASP A 139 1.45 -11.53 3.84
C ASP A 139 2.75 -10.98 3.23
N GLU A 140 3.51 -11.84 2.58
CA GLU A 140 4.70 -11.47 1.83
C GLU A 140 4.77 -12.28 0.53
N ARG A 141 5.37 -11.69 -0.50
CA ARG A 141 5.70 -12.36 -1.75
C ARG A 141 7.02 -13.10 -1.61
N VAL A 142 7.15 -14.26 -2.27
CA VAL A 142 8.39 -15.04 -2.28
C VAL A 142 9.38 -14.43 -3.27
N VAL A 143 9.86 -13.23 -2.96
CA VAL A 143 10.84 -12.45 -3.72
C VAL A 143 11.84 -11.81 -2.75
N PRO A 144 13.02 -11.36 -3.20
CA PRO A 144 13.94 -10.63 -2.36
C PRO A 144 13.28 -9.41 -1.71
N LYS A 145 13.66 -9.08 -0.47
CA LYS A 145 13.09 -7.96 0.29
C LYS A 145 13.23 -6.61 -0.40
N THR A 146 14.22 -6.45 -1.27
CA THR A 146 14.49 -5.23 -2.05
C THR A 146 13.76 -5.19 -3.39
N HIS A 147 13.04 -6.26 -3.76
CA HIS A 147 12.27 -6.33 -4.99
C HIS A 147 11.05 -5.40 -4.96
N VAL A 148 10.64 -4.86 -6.10
CA VAL A 148 9.51 -3.91 -6.19
C VAL A 148 8.18 -4.51 -5.72
N ASP A 149 8.00 -5.82 -5.90
CA ASP A 149 6.79 -6.56 -5.50
C ASP A 149 6.79 -7.02 -4.03
N SER A 150 7.86 -6.73 -3.27
CA SER A 150 7.97 -7.07 -1.85
C SER A 150 7.03 -6.18 -1.03
N ASN A 151 6.11 -6.79 -0.27
CA ASN A 151 5.24 -6.08 0.67
C ASN A 151 6.07 -5.43 1.78
N TYR A 152 7.15 -6.08 2.21
CA TYR A 152 8.13 -5.53 3.14
C TYR A 152 8.76 -4.26 2.59
N LYS A 153 9.17 -4.25 1.32
CA LYS A 153 9.74 -3.05 0.70
C LYS A 153 8.74 -1.90 0.73
N LEU A 154 7.50 -2.17 0.35
CA LEU A 154 6.43 -1.17 0.37
C LEU A 154 6.20 -0.63 1.80
N ALA A 155 6.13 -1.50 2.79
CA ALA A 155 5.97 -1.12 4.20
C ALA A 155 7.17 -0.33 4.72
N ASN A 156 8.38 -0.76 4.36
CA ASN A 156 9.62 -0.14 4.76
C ASN A 156 9.74 1.28 4.21
N ASP A 157 9.61 1.45 2.90
CA ASP A 157 9.75 2.74 2.22
C ASP A 157 8.64 3.72 2.60
N SER A 158 7.44 3.20 2.89
CA SER A 158 6.29 4.04 3.21
C SER A 158 6.24 4.45 4.68
N PHE A 159 6.62 3.56 5.59
CA PHE A 159 6.36 3.70 7.03
C PHE A 159 7.57 3.32 7.90
N ILE A 160 8.04 2.07 7.86
CA ILE A 160 8.97 1.53 8.88
C ILE A 160 10.29 2.30 8.92
N SER A 161 10.85 2.67 7.75
CA SER A 161 12.11 3.43 7.67
C SER A 161 12.00 4.89 8.16
N LYS A 162 10.78 5.39 8.39
CA LYS A 162 10.51 6.79 8.76
C LYS A 162 10.25 6.98 10.24
N VAL A 163 10.25 5.91 11.03
CA VAL A 163 9.97 5.93 12.46
C VAL A 163 11.10 5.23 13.22
N PRO A 164 11.43 5.67 14.44
CA PRO A 164 12.55 5.14 15.21
C PRO A 164 12.17 3.81 15.90
N ILE A 165 11.79 2.80 15.13
CA ILE A 165 11.50 1.45 15.63
C ILE A 165 12.82 0.68 15.77
N SER A 166 13.03 0.05 16.93
CA SER A 166 14.22 -0.78 17.15
C SER A 166 14.25 -1.96 16.16
N PRO A 167 15.37 -2.19 15.44
CA PRO A 167 15.45 -3.16 14.33
C PRO A 167 15.28 -4.63 14.75
N THR A 168 15.34 -4.93 16.06
CA THR A 168 15.32 -6.30 16.60
C THR A 168 13.93 -6.92 16.76
N LYS A 169 12.83 -6.23 16.41
CA LYS A 169 11.46 -6.65 16.74
C LYS A 169 10.57 -7.06 15.57
N CYS A 170 11.07 -7.02 14.34
CA CYS A 170 10.39 -7.61 13.19
C CYS A 170 10.68 -9.13 13.18
N GLU A 171 10.04 -9.88 14.08
CA GLU A 171 10.15 -11.33 14.12
C GLU A 171 9.48 -11.92 12.88
N HIS A 172 10.25 -12.70 12.13
CA HIS A 172 9.78 -13.45 10.97
C HIS A 172 9.28 -14.80 11.50
N ASN A 173 8.01 -15.11 11.27
CA ASN A 173 7.50 -16.49 11.34
C ASN A 173 7.87 -17.23 10.06
#